data_AF-A0A964R260-F1
#
_entry.id   AF-A0A964R260-F1
#
_cell.length_a   1.000
_cell.length_b   1.000
_cell.length_c   1.000
_cell.angle_alpha   90.00
_cell.angle_beta   90.00
_cell.angle_gamma   90.00
#
_symmetry.space_group_name_H-M   'P 1'
#
loop_
_entity.id
_entity.type
_entity.pdbx_description
1 polymer ?
#
loop_
_entity_poly.entity_id
_entity_poly.type
_entity_poly.pdbx_seq_one_letter_code
_entity_poly.pdbx_strand_id
1 'polypeptide(L)'
;MSMTIDNLRVDHRVTVLRDFTDASDITMRAGESGVLRGLSMDQLRTEIHIEIERASGKVDLVFPLWAQTGPRNGHMLEYFEVGEDVTAPRVIPAFHDHSQRQMIVPLPETKPAQQSDSAWARAAQSTEGPDRLEAMEEEMRQAFPHIGVAGSIAEMYAQRMRAFQRAGNEPRAIAAFKLAVDWMGTYASWATSGGEGAALSLERDDFRAALAREFGYDPTENNP
;
A
#
# COMPACT_ATOMS: atom_id res chain seq x y z
N MET A 1 -7.55 6.39 3.75
CA MET A 1 -6.65 6.67 4.88
C MET A 1 -6.16 8.11 4.71
N SER A 2 -6.17 8.93 5.76
CA SER A 2 -5.58 10.28 5.71
C SER A 2 -4.07 10.15 5.82
N MET A 3 -3.35 10.78 4.90
CA MET A 3 -1.90 10.91 4.97
C MET A 3 -1.55 11.76 6.22
N THR A 4 -0.45 11.42 6.89
CA THR A 4 0.10 12.20 8.01
C THR A 4 1.52 12.59 7.68
N ILE A 5 1.85 13.88 7.74
CA ILE A 5 3.23 14.38 7.69
C ILE A 5 3.56 14.88 9.09
N ASP A 6 4.62 14.32 9.69
CA ASP A 6 4.99 14.54 11.09
C ASP A 6 3.80 14.28 12.04
N ASN A 7 3.18 15.35 12.52
CA ASN A 7 2.03 15.37 13.42
C ASN A 7 0.74 15.87 12.74
N LEU A 8 0.83 16.39 11.52
CA LEU A 8 -0.30 16.99 10.82
C LEU A 8 -1.26 15.90 10.35
N ARG A 9 -2.54 16.13 10.62
CA ARG A 9 -3.64 15.24 10.24
C ARG A 9 -4.75 16.04 9.60
N VAL A 10 -5.33 15.49 8.54
CA VAL A 10 -6.55 16.03 7.94
C VAL A 10 -7.67 16.06 8.99
N ASP A 11 -8.54 17.06 8.86
CA ASP A 11 -9.66 17.37 9.74
C ASP A 11 -9.29 17.78 11.17
N HIS A 12 -8.03 18.16 11.42
CA HIS A 12 -7.62 18.77 12.68
C HIS A 12 -7.48 20.28 12.53
N ARG A 13 -7.80 21.01 13.61
CA ARG A 13 -7.45 22.43 13.71
C ARG A 13 -5.94 22.57 13.84
N VAL A 14 -5.36 23.51 13.12
CA VAL A 14 -3.94 23.87 13.23
C VAL A 14 -3.80 25.34 13.59
N THR A 15 -2.84 25.65 14.45
CA THR A 15 -2.46 27.01 14.84
C THR A 15 -1.01 27.24 14.43
N VAL A 16 -0.74 28.36 13.77
CA VAL A 16 0.61 28.75 13.34
C VAL A 16 1.38 29.29 14.55
N LEU A 17 2.53 28.70 14.83
CA LEU A 17 3.39 29.06 15.97
C LEU A 17 4.41 30.15 15.63
N ARG A 18 4.81 30.24 14.35
CA ARG A 18 5.83 31.18 13.87
C ARG A 18 5.44 31.70 12.50
N ASP A 19 5.74 32.97 12.23
CA ASP A 19 5.57 33.55 10.90
C ASP A 19 6.41 32.78 9.87
N PHE A 20 5.82 32.52 8.70
CA PHE A 20 6.53 31.98 7.55
C PHE A 20 5.88 32.41 6.24
N THR A 21 6.66 32.31 5.16
CA THR A 21 6.19 32.45 3.78
C THR A 21 6.52 31.16 3.05
N ASP A 22 5.54 30.60 2.35
CA ASP A 22 5.70 29.36 1.59
C ASP A 22 6.35 29.61 0.22
N ALA A 23 6.51 28.55 -0.59
CA ALA A 23 7.08 28.68 -1.94
C ALA A 23 6.15 29.38 -2.96
N SER A 24 4.86 29.55 -2.63
CA SER A 24 3.86 30.26 -3.42
C SER A 24 3.69 31.72 -2.99
N ASP A 25 4.61 32.24 -2.17
CA ASP A 25 4.61 33.60 -1.61
C ASP A 25 3.40 33.89 -0.68
N ILE A 26 2.76 32.84 -0.16
CA ILE A 26 1.69 32.93 0.83
C ILE A 26 2.32 33.05 2.21
N THR A 27 2.04 34.16 2.87
CA THR A 27 2.51 34.41 4.24
C THR A 27 1.45 34.01 5.26
N MET A 28 1.85 33.17 6.21
CA MET A 28 1.07 32.79 7.38
C MET A 28 1.68 33.46 8.62
N ARG A 29 0.86 34.05 9.48
CA ARG A 29 1.30 34.73 10.70
C ARG A 29 1.10 33.87 11.94
N ALA A 30 1.98 34.02 12.92
CA ALA A 30 1.84 33.40 14.23
C ALA A 30 0.49 33.78 14.86
N GLY A 31 -0.19 32.78 15.42
CA GLY A 31 -1.54 32.89 15.96
C GLY A 31 -2.66 32.72 14.93
N GLU A 32 -2.38 32.70 13.62
CA GLU A 32 -3.38 32.29 12.64
C GLU A 32 -3.78 30.83 12.86
N SER A 33 -5.06 30.52 12.63
CA SER A 33 -5.56 29.15 12.73
C SER A 33 -6.52 28.81 11.60
N GLY A 34 -6.63 27.51 11.33
CA GLY A 34 -7.54 26.97 10.34
C GLY A 34 -7.71 25.46 10.51
N VAL A 35 -8.54 24.86 9.68
CA VAL A 35 -8.73 23.41 9.64
C VAL A 35 -7.92 22.85 8.49
N LEU A 36 -7.09 21.85 8.77
CA LEU A 36 -6.33 21.16 7.73
C LEU A 36 -7.27 20.26 6.93
N ARG A 37 -7.48 20.55 5.65
CA ARG A 37 -8.43 19.84 4.78
C ARG A 37 -7.79 18.91 3.77
N GLY A 38 -6.53 19.16 3.44
CA GLY A 38 -5.80 18.39 2.45
C GLY A 38 -4.33 18.32 2.80
N LEU A 39 -3.74 17.17 2.51
CA LEU A 39 -2.33 16.92 2.73
C LEU A 39 -1.87 15.93 1.67
N SER A 40 -0.92 16.34 0.84
CA SER A 40 -0.38 15.52 -0.24
C SER A 40 1.10 15.80 -0.47
N MET A 41 1.76 14.88 -1.15
CA MET A 41 3.16 15.00 -1.54
C MET A 41 3.28 14.76 -3.04
N ASP A 42 3.81 15.75 -3.76
CA ASP A 42 4.19 15.59 -5.16
C ASP A 42 5.61 15.03 -5.20
N GLN A 43 5.71 13.74 -5.51
CA GLN A 43 7.01 13.05 -5.58
C GLN A 43 7.87 13.50 -6.76
N LEU A 44 7.26 13.94 -7.87
CA LEU A 44 8.00 14.38 -9.05
C LEU A 44 8.63 15.75 -8.83
N ARG A 45 7.91 16.64 -8.16
CA ARG A 45 8.40 17.99 -7.82
C ARG A 45 9.13 18.05 -6.49
N THR A 46 9.05 16.99 -5.69
CA THR A 46 9.58 16.93 -4.32
C THR A 46 8.98 18.01 -3.42
N GLU A 47 7.65 18.16 -3.46
CA GLU A 47 6.90 19.20 -2.76
C GLU A 47 5.85 18.60 -1.82
N ILE A 48 5.63 19.25 -0.68
CA ILE A 48 4.52 19.00 0.24
C ILE A 48 3.45 20.06 0.00
N HIS A 49 2.21 19.63 -0.18
CA HIS A 49 1.05 20.50 -0.27
C HIS A 49 0.18 20.36 0.99
N ILE A 50 -0.15 21.51 1.59
CA ILE A 50 -0.99 21.59 2.78
C ILE A 50 -2.13 22.55 2.52
N GLU A 51 -3.35 22.02 2.53
CA GLU A 51 -4.55 22.81 2.36
C GLU A 51 -5.16 23.16 3.72
N ILE A 52 -5.31 24.45 3.99
CA ILE A 52 -5.89 24.96 5.25
C ILE A 52 -7.12 25.81 4.94
N GLU A 53 -8.24 25.45 5.54
CA GLU A 53 -9.48 26.23 5.52
C GLU A 53 -9.48 27.21 6.70
N ARG A 54 -9.42 28.51 6.41
CA ARG A 54 -9.51 29.60 7.40
C ARG A 54 -10.86 30.29 7.29
N ALA A 55 -11.19 31.11 8.29
CA ALA A 55 -12.40 31.95 8.25
C ALA A 55 -12.42 32.92 7.05
N SER A 56 -11.24 33.38 6.61
CA SER A 56 -11.06 34.26 5.45
C SER A 56 -11.07 33.53 4.10
N GLY A 57 -11.09 32.20 4.11
CA GLY A 57 -11.05 31.37 2.91
C GLY A 57 -9.99 30.27 2.99
N LYS A 58 -9.89 29.52 1.90
CA LYS A 58 -8.99 28.38 1.74
C LYS A 58 -7.62 28.84 1.23
N VAL A 59 -6.56 28.28 1.78
CA VAL A 59 -5.19 28.44 1.28
C VAL A 59 -4.57 27.08 0.99
N ASP A 60 -3.75 27.03 -0.05
CA ASP A 60 -2.94 25.87 -0.42
C ASP A 60 -1.48 26.27 -0.29
N LEU A 61 -0.80 25.69 0.70
CA LEU A 61 0.58 26.00 1.05
C LEU A 61 1.52 24.97 0.43
N VAL A 62 2.62 25.44 -0.16
CA VAL A 62 3.59 24.60 -0.87
C VAL A 62 4.96 24.69 -0.21
N PHE A 63 5.51 23.55 0.18
CA PHE A 63 6.82 23.45 0.82
C PHE A 63 7.72 22.48 0.05
N PRO A 64 8.85 22.94 -0.51
CA PRO A 64 9.81 22.05 -1.13
C PRO A 64 10.49 21.19 -0.07
N LEU A 65 10.64 19.89 -0.32
CA LEU A 65 11.30 18.95 0.59
C LEU A 65 12.78 19.32 0.85
N TRP A 66 13.40 20.06 -0.07
CA TRP A 66 14.78 20.52 0.02
C TRP A 66 14.95 21.91 0.69
N ALA A 67 13.86 22.54 1.15
CA ALA A 67 13.90 23.85 1.79
C ALA A 67 14.79 23.85 3.04
N GLN A 68 15.70 24.82 3.11
CA GLN A 68 16.64 24.96 4.24
C GLN A 68 16.07 25.78 5.40
N THR A 69 14.96 26.48 5.18
CA THR A 69 14.30 27.38 6.14
C THR A 69 12.79 27.23 6.03
N GLY A 70 12.05 27.52 7.11
CA GLY A 70 10.60 27.43 7.14
C GLY A 70 10.05 26.03 7.48
N PRO A 71 8.73 25.83 7.35
CA PRO A 71 8.10 24.52 7.54
C PRO A 71 8.62 23.52 6.50
N ARG A 72 9.07 22.34 6.97
CA ARG A 72 9.58 21.25 6.14
C ARG A 72 9.35 19.90 6.83
N ASN A 73 9.52 18.81 6.08
CA ASN A 73 9.45 17.46 6.62
C ASN A 73 10.38 17.29 7.84
N GLY A 74 9.86 16.79 8.95
CA GLY A 74 10.57 16.67 10.24
C GLY A 74 10.59 17.92 11.10
N HIS A 75 10.11 19.07 10.61
CA HIS A 75 10.09 20.36 11.33
C HIS A 75 8.72 21.01 11.35
N MET A 76 7.65 20.35 10.90
CA MET A 76 6.30 20.94 10.88
C MET A 76 5.83 21.33 12.30
N LEU A 77 6.24 20.57 13.32
CA LEU A 77 5.98 20.83 14.74
C LEU A 77 6.48 22.19 15.24
N GLU A 78 7.50 22.77 14.61
CA GLU A 78 8.02 24.08 15.02
C GLU A 78 7.15 25.25 14.55
N TYR A 79 6.32 25.01 13.54
CA TYR A 79 5.50 26.01 12.86
C TYR A 79 4.01 25.79 13.07
N PHE A 80 3.59 24.56 13.38
CA PHE A 80 2.19 24.19 13.55
C PHE A 80 1.95 23.45 14.86
N GLU A 81 0.99 23.95 15.63
CA GLU A 81 0.36 23.22 16.72
C GLU A 81 -0.93 22.57 16.22
N VAL A 82 -1.08 21.27 16.45
CA VAL A 82 -2.29 20.51 16.11
C VAL A 82 -3.22 20.51 17.31
N GLY A 83 -4.42 21.01 17.10
CA GLY A 83 -5.50 21.08 18.08
C GLY A 83 -6.56 20.00 17.85
N GLU A 84 -7.80 20.36 18.17
CA GLU A 84 -8.96 19.46 18.16
C GLU A 84 -9.26 18.89 16.77
N ASP A 85 -9.65 17.61 16.74
CA ASP A 85 -10.25 16.95 15.59
C ASP A 85 -11.66 17.52 15.37
N VAL A 86 -11.87 18.20 14.24
CA VAL A 86 -13.14 18.81 13.87
C VAL A 86 -13.95 17.94 12.90
N THR A 87 -13.59 16.66 12.76
CA THR A 87 -14.38 15.69 11.99
C THR A 87 -15.79 15.67 12.55
N ALA A 88 -16.76 16.15 11.75
CA ALA A 88 -18.16 15.99 12.10
C ALA A 88 -18.44 14.51 12.37
N PRO A 89 -19.25 14.16 13.39
CA PRO A 89 -19.57 12.78 13.69
C PRO A 89 -19.95 12.08 12.40
N ARG A 90 -19.12 11.13 11.96
CA ARG A 90 -19.45 10.35 10.78
C ARG A 90 -20.77 9.69 11.13
N VAL A 91 -21.84 10.05 10.41
CA VAL A 91 -23.01 9.20 10.33
C VAL A 91 -22.48 7.94 9.69
N ILE A 92 -22.06 6.97 10.52
CA ILE A 92 -21.83 5.61 10.08
C ILE A 92 -23.18 5.24 9.49
N PRO A 93 -23.32 5.12 8.16
CA PRO A 93 -24.55 4.57 7.62
C PRO A 93 -24.72 3.25 8.35
N ALA A 94 -25.86 3.03 9.01
CA ALA A 94 -26.13 1.81 9.75
C ALA A 94 -25.59 0.66 8.91
N PHE A 95 -24.56 -0.03 9.43
CA PHE A 95 -23.88 -1.11 8.75
C PHE A 95 -25.00 -1.96 8.14
N HIS A 96 -25.05 -1.99 6.80
CA HIS A 96 -26.09 -2.74 6.13
C HIS A 96 -25.99 -4.16 6.65
N ASP A 97 -27.09 -4.64 7.24
CA ASP A 97 -27.23 -6.01 7.65
C ASP A 97 -26.79 -6.89 6.47
N HIS A 98 -25.62 -7.52 6.61
CA HIS A 98 -25.04 -8.33 5.54
C HIS A 98 -25.91 -9.55 5.21
N SER A 99 -26.90 -9.89 6.07
CA SER A 99 -27.86 -10.95 5.82
C SER A 99 -28.94 -10.59 4.78
N GLN A 100 -29.08 -9.31 4.42
CA GLN A 100 -30.08 -8.82 3.46
C GLN A 100 -29.50 -8.57 2.05
N ARG A 101 -28.18 -8.74 1.84
CA ARG A 101 -27.63 -8.78 0.48
C ARG A 101 -27.95 -10.14 -0.14
N GLN A 102 -29.10 -10.25 -0.79
CA GLN A 102 -29.25 -11.25 -1.85
C GLN A 102 -28.13 -10.99 -2.87
N MET A 103 -27.24 -11.98 -2.99
CA MET A 103 -26.26 -12.07 -4.08
C MET A 103 -27.01 -12.05 -5.42
N ILE A 104 -27.14 -10.86 -6.00
CA ILE A 104 -27.16 -10.68 -7.44
C ILE A 104 -25.78 -10.17 -7.85
N VAL A 105 -24.74 -10.84 -7.34
CA VAL A 105 -23.50 -10.97 -8.08
C VAL A 105 -23.60 -12.39 -8.62
N PRO A 106 -23.77 -12.57 -9.95
CA PRO A 106 -23.52 -13.87 -10.55
C PRO A 106 -22.20 -14.36 -9.95
N LEU A 107 -22.15 -15.63 -9.51
CA LEU A 107 -20.90 -16.31 -9.20
C LEU A 107 -19.87 -15.76 -10.19
N PRO A 108 -18.78 -15.08 -9.76
CA PRO A 108 -17.89 -14.47 -10.73
C PRO A 108 -17.56 -15.60 -11.67
N GLU A 109 -17.98 -15.45 -12.93
CA GLU A 109 -17.44 -16.29 -13.97
C GLU A 109 -15.95 -16.24 -13.69
N THR A 110 -15.37 -17.39 -13.39
CA THR A 110 -13.93 -17.56 -13.28
C THR A 110 -13.43 -17.19 -14.68
N LYS A 111 -13.38 -15.88 -14.97
CA LYS A 111 -12.72 -15.36 -16.13
C LYS A 111 -11.33 -15.89 -15.92
N PRO A 112 -10.85 -16.81 -16.77
CA PRO A 112 -9.49 -17.27 -16.64
C PRO A 112 -8.66 -16.01 -16.57
N ALA A 113 -7.87 -15.87 -15.49
CA ALA A 113 -6.96 -14.75 -15.32
C ALA A 113 -6.29 -14.54 -16.68
N GLN A 114 -6.52 -13.37 -17.27
CA GLN A 114 -6.14 -13.08 -18.64
C GLN A 114 -4.70 -13.54 -18.80
N GLN A 115 -4.48 -14.62 -19.56
CA GLN A 115 -3.17 -15.26 -19.63
C GLN A 115 -2.22 -14.20 -20.14
N SER A 116 -1.32 -13.76 -19.26
CA SER A 116 -0.26 -12.86 -19.65
C SER A 116 0.61 -13.62 -20.65
N ASP A 117 0.74 -13.10 -21.87
CA ASP A 117 1.65 -13.65 -22.90
C ASP A 117 3.13 -13.37 -22.59
N SER A 118 3.41 -12.77 -21.43
CA SER A 118 4.77 -12.48 -21.00
C SER A 118 5.63 -13.74 -20.96
N ALA A 119 6.92 -13.58 -21.26
CA ALA A 119 7.89 -14.66 -21.16
C ALA A 119 7.89 -15.30 -19.76
N TRP A 120 7.60 -14.50 -18.73
CA TRP A 120 7.59 -14.98 -17.36
C TRP A 120 6.40 -15.88 -17.02
N ALA A 121 5.20 -15.56 -17.51
CA ALA A 121 4.02 -16.40 -17.29
C ALA A 121 4.17 -17.76 -17.98
N ARG A 122 4.80 -17.80 -19.16
CA ARG A 122 5.15 -19.05 -19.85
C ARG A 122 6.17 -19.88 -19.08
N ALA A 123 7.20 -19.24 -18.52
CA ALA A 123 8.19 -19.94 -17.70
C ALA A 123 7.61 -20.47 -16.37
N ALA A 124 6.69 -19.73 -15.74
CA ALA A 124 5.99 -20.17 -14.53
C ALA A 124 5.13 -21.41 -14.77
N GLN A 125 4.59 -21.57 -15.98
CA GLN A 125 3.80 -22.75 -16.37
C GLN A 125 4.65 -23.96 -16.78
N SER A 126 5.94 -23.77 -17.08
CA SER A 126 6.83 -24.87 -17.46
C SER A 126 7.19 -25.74 -16.25
N THR A 127 6.88 -27.03 -16.35
CA THR A 127 7.25 -28.05 -15.35
C THR A 127 8.54 -28.80 -15.70
N GLU A 128 9.08 -28.58 -16.91
CA GLU A 128 10.28 -29.24 -17.45
C GLU A 128 11.52 -28.32 -17.42
N GLY A 129 12.69 -28.93 -17.19
CA GLY A 129 14.00 -28.27 -17.28
C GLY A 129 14.58 -27.74 -15.95
N PRO A 130 15.84 -27.25 -15.96
CA PRO A 130 16.45 -26.55 -14.83
C PRO A 130 15.68 -25.27 -14.51
N ASP A 131 15.71 -24.84 -13.25
CA ASP A 131 14.84 -23.78 -12.76
C ASP A 131 15.18 -22.42 -13.38
N ARG A 132 14.46 -22.03 -14.43
CA ARG A 132 14.61 -20.72 -15.08
C ARG A 132 13.96 -19.59 -14.28
N LEU A 133 13.23 -19.89 -13.21
CA LEU A 133 12.56 -18.86 -12.43
C LEU A 133 13.51 -18.10 -11.51
N GLU A 134 14.58 -18.72 -11.01
CA GLU A 134 15.58 -18.00 -10.20
C GLU A 134 16.24 -16.88 -11.03
N ALA A 135 16.60 -17.16 -12.28
CA ALA A 135 17.15 -16.16 -13.19
C ALA A 135 16.17 -15.01 -13.46
N MET A 136 14.87 -15.33 -13.53
CA MET A 136 13.83 -14.35 -13.83
C MET A 136 13.37 -13.57 -12.59
N GLU A 137 13.39 -14.20 -11.42
CA GLU A 137 13.28 -13.52 -10.13
C GLU A 137 14.38 -12.46 -10.02
N GLU A 138 15.62 -12.82 -10.31
CA GLU A 138 16.75 -11.88 -10.30
C GLU A 138 16.58 -10.76 -11.33
N GLU A 139 16.14 -11.09 -12.56
CA GLU A 139 15.83 -10.09 -13.59
C GLU A 139 14.73 -9.11 -13.13
N MET A 140 13.64 -9.63 -12.55
CA MET A 140 12.53 -8.81 -12.04
C MET A 140 12.99 -7.89 -10.90
N ARG A 141 13.83 -8.40 -9.99
CA ARG A 141 14.41 -7.60 -8.90
C ARG A 141 15.32 -6.49 -9.42
N GLN A 142 16.08 -6.74 -10.48
CA GLN A 142 16.97 -5.74 -11.08
C GLN A 142 16.21 -4.69 -11.90
N ALA A 143 15.18 -5.11 -12.63
CA ALA A 143 14.42 -4.23 -13.52
C ALA A 143 13.52 -3.24 -12.77
N PHE A 144 13.00 -3.61 -11.60
CA PHE A 144 11.97 -2.85 -10.91
C PHE A 144 12.28 -2.75 -9.40
N PRO A 145 12.86 -1.64 -8.91
CA PRO A 145 13.19 -1.49 -7.49
C PRO A 145 11.98 -0.96 -6.69
N HIS A 146 10.82 -1.63 -6.74
CA HIS A 146 9.62 -1.22 -6.00
C HIS A 146 8.85 -2.41 -5.41
N ILE A 147 8.03 -2.13 -4.39
CA ILE A 147 7.28 -3.14 -3.61
C ILE A 147 6.42 -4.10 -4.42
N GLY A 148 5.76 -3.63 -5.48
CA GLY A 148 4.95 -4.47 -6.35
C GLY A 148 5.69 -5.66 -7.00
N VAL A 149 7.03 -5.64 -7.06
CA VAL A 149 7.82 -6.76 -7.61
C VAL A 149 7.74 -7.99 -6.72
N ALA A 150 7.84 -7.83 -5.40
CA ALA A 150 7.77 -8.95 -4.48
C ALA A 150 6.41 -9.67 -4.59
N GLY A 151 5.30 -8.91 -4.70
CA GLY A 151 3.97 -9.47 -4.96
C GLY A 151 3.87 -10.16 -6.33
N SER A 152 4.51 -9.60 -7.37
CA SER A 152 4.52 -10.22 -8.71
C SER A 152 5.30 -11.54 -8.73
N ILE A 153 6.42 -11.62 -7.99
CA ILE A 153 7.19 -12.85 -7.82
C ILE A 153 6.38 -13.89 -7.01
N ALA A 154 5.66 -13.45 -5.96
CA ALA A 154 4.77 -14.33 -5.20
C ALA A 154 3.71 -14.98 -6.11
N GLU A 155 3.05 -14.20 -6.96
CA GLU A 155 2.07 -14.71 -7.94
C GLU A 155 2.70 -15.65 -8.98
N MET A 156 3.92 -15.36 -9.42
CA MET A 156 4.67 -16.25 -10.32
C MET A 156 4.88 -17.63 -9.69
N TYR A 157 5.29 -17.70 -8.43
CA TYR A 157 5.44 -18.97 -7.71
C TYR A 157 4.09 -19.65 -7.41
N ALA A 158 3.02 -18.88 -7.14
CA ALA A 158 1.67 -19.43 -7.01
C ALA A 158 1.20 -20.11 -8.30
N GLN A 159 1.46 -19.51 -9.47
CA GLN A 159 1.18 -20.13 -10.77
C GLN A 159 1.97 -21.42 -10.99
N ARG A 160 3.24 -21.43 -10.58
CA ARG A 160 4.10 -22.62 -10.66
C ARG A 160 3.62 -23.75 -9.74
N MET A 161 3.20 -23.41 -8.53
CA MET A 161 2.56 -24.34 -7.61
C MET A 161 1.37 -25.02 -8.28
N ARG A 162 0.45 -24.24 -8.88
CA ARG A 162 -0.72 -24.76 -9.61
C ARG A 162 -0.32 -25.66 -10.79
N ALA A 163 0.77 -25.34 -11.48
CA ALA A 163 1.28 -26.16 -12.58
C ALA A 163 1.81 -27.51 -12.08
N PHE A 164 2.57 -27.54 -10.97
CA PHE A 164 3.05 -28.78 -10.38
C PHE A 164 1.95 -29.63 -9.77
N GLN A 165 0.92 -29.03 -9.16
CA GLN A 165 -0.27 -29.76 -8.72
C GLN A 165 -0.96 -30.47 -9.87
N ARG A 166 -1.19 -29.77 -11.00
CA ARG A 166 -1.78 -30.36 -12.21
C ARG A 166 -0.94 -31.49 -12.79
N ALA A 167 0.38 -31.44 -12.62
CA ALA A 167 1.30 -32.49 -13.03
C ALA A 167 1.46 -33.63 -12.00
N GLY A 168 0.79 -33.56 -10.83
CA GLY A 168 0.92 -34.55 -9.75
C GLY A 168 2.27 -34.53 -9.03
N ASN A 169 3.04 -33.44 -9.15
CA ASN A 169 4.34 -33.31 -8.51
C ASN A 169 4.24 -32.53 -7.19
N GLU A 170 3.73 -33.20 -6.16
CA GLU A 170 3.47 -32.59 -4.85
C GLU A 170 4.72 -31.98 -4.20
N PRO A 171 5.90 -32.63 -4.15
CA PRO A 171 7.09 -32.04 -3.52
C PRO A 171 7.49 -30.69 -4.13
N ARG A 172 7.40 -30.56 -5.47
CA ARG A 172 7.69 -29.30 -6.15
C ARG A 172 6.58 -28.28 -5.99
N ALA A 173 5.32 -28.71 -5.90
CA ALA A 173 4.21 -27.83 -5.59
C ALA A 173 4.35 -27.22 -4.19
N ILE A 174 4.77 -28.01 -3.18
CA ILE A 174 5.08 -27.54 -1.82
C ILE A 174 6.23 -26.52 -1.85
N ALA A 175 7.31 -26.80 -2.58
CA ALA A 175 8.43 -25.88 -2.69
C ALA A 175 8.00 -24.52 -3.29
N ALA A 176 7.23 -24.56 -4.38
CA ALA A 176 6.67 -23.35 -5.00
C ALA A 176 5.70 -22.60 -4.09
N PHE A 177 4.87 -23.32 -3.31
CA PHE A 177 3.99 -22.71 -2.30
C PHE A 177 4.80 -21.89 -1.29
N LYS A 178 5.85 -22.50 -0.72
CA LYS A 178 6.69 -21.85 0.30
C LYS A 178 7.34 -20.57 -0.25
N LEU A 179 7.89 -20.64 -1.46
CA LEU A 179 8.46 -19.47 -2.13
C LEU A 179 7.43 -18.38 -2.38
N ALA A 180 6.20 -18.73 -2.79
CA ALA A 180 5.13 -17.75 -2.97
C ALA A 180 4.80 -17.02 -1.65
N VAL A 181 4.67 -17.76 -0.55
CA VAL A 181 4.39 -17.18 0.78
C VAL A 181 5.56 -16.33 1.28
N ASP A 182 6.81 -16.79 1.12
CA ASP A 182 8.00 -16.04 1.53
C ASP A 182 8.14 -14.70 0.77
N TRP A 183 7.87 -14.71 -0.53
CA TRP A 183 7.86 -13.49 -1.34
C TRP A 183 6.74 -12.53 -0.94
N MET A 184 5.56 -13.04 -0.56
CA MET A 184 4.49 -12.22 -0.03
C MET A 184 4.81 -11.68 1.38
N GLY A 185 5.59 -12.41 2.16
CA GLY A 185 6.20 -11.92 3.41
C GLY A 185 7.18 -10.77 3.15
N THR A 186 8.02 -10.91 2.13
CA THR A 186 8.95 -9.85 1.68
C THR A 186 8.19 -8.61 1.24
N TYR A 187 7.14 -8.77 0.44
CA TYR A 187 6.22 -7.70 0.06
C TYR A 187 5.70 -6.94 1.28
N ALA A 188 5.11 -7.64 2.26
CA ALA A 188 4.57 -6.99 3.46
C ALA A 188 5.65 -6.31 4.32
N SER A 189 6.89 -6.83 4.33
CA SER A 189 8.00 -6.27 5.11
C SER A 189 8.50 -4.92 4.61
N TRP A 190 8.21 -4.55 3.35
CA TRP A 190 8.63 -3.27 2.77
C TRP A 190 7.66 -2.12 3.09
N ALA A 191 6.66 -2.36 3.94
CA ALA A 191 5.81 -1.31 4.47
C ALA A 191 6.64 -0.21 5.17
N THR A 192 6.35 1.04 4.85
CA THR A 192 7.07 2.21 5.38
C THR A 192 6.38 2.85 6.58
N SER A 193 5.15 2.43 6.88
CA SER A 193 4.35 2.94 7.99
C SER A 193 3.56 1.84 8.68
N GLY A 194 3.08 2.09 9.91
CA GLY A 194 2.26 1.14 10.65
C GLY A 194 0.91 0.83 9.99
N GLY A 195 0.27 1.84 9.37
CA GLY A 195 -0.99 1.65 8.65
C GLY A 195 -0.83 0.86 7.36
N GLU A 196 0.23 1.16 6.59
CA GLU A 196 0.62 0.36 5.43
C GLU A 196 0.97 -1.07 5.85
N GLY A 197 1.75 -1.25 6.90
CA GLY A 197 2.12 -2.56 7.42
C GLY A 197 0.93 -3.42 7.79
N ALA A 198 -0.11 -2.84 8.42
CA ALA A 198 -1.34 -3.55 8.72
C ALA A 198 -2.10 -3.98 7.45
N ALA A 199 -2.17 -3.10 6.43
CA ALA A 199 -2.82 -3.40 5.16
C ALA A 199 -2.07 -4.49 4.37
N LEU A 200 -0.75 -4.38 4.25
CA LEU A 200 0.06 -5.37 3.52
C LEU A 200 0.15 -6.71 4.26
N SER A 201 0.12 -6.70 5.60
CA SER A 201 0.03 -7.94 6.38
C SER A 201 -1.29 -8.64 6.16
N LEU A 202 -2.40 -7.90 6.10
CA LEU A 202 -3.71 -8.47 5.75
C LEU A 202 -3.69 -9.07 4.35
N GLU A 203 -3.14 -8.37 3.36
CA GLU A 203 -3.03 -8.88 1.98
C GLU A 203 -2.17 -10.15 1.90
N ARG A 204 -1.06 -10.20 2.64
CA ARG A 204 -0.22 -11.40 2.76
C ARG A 204 -1.00 -12.57 3.36
N ASP A 205 -1.75 -12.31 4.44
CA ASP A 205 -2.48 -13.36 5.15
C ASP A 205 -3.64 -13.89 4.29
N ASP A 206 -4.35 -13.00 3.58
CA ASP A 206 -5.39 -13.36 2.61
C ASP A 206 -4.81 -14.17 1.44
N PHE A 207 -3.66 -13.75 0.90
CA PHE A 207 -2.95 -14.49 -0.15
C PHE A 207 -2.57 -15.90 0.30
N ARG A 208 -1.95 -16.03 1.48
CA ARG A 208 -1.58 -17.34 2.06
C ARG A 208 -2.81 -18.21 2.29
N ALA A 209 -3.88 -17.65 2.86
CA ALA A 209 -5.11 -18.38 3.11
C ALA A 209 -5.79 -18.85 1.82
N ALA A 210 -5.78 -18.03 0.76
CA ALA A 210 -6.27 -18.42 -0.56
C ALA A 210 -5.42 -19.53 -1.15
N LEU A 211 -4.09 -19.41 -1.10
CA LEU A 211 -3.16 -20.39 -1.64
C LEU A 211 -3.29 -21.73 -0.90
N ALA A 212 -3.41 -21.73 0.42
CA ALA A 212 -3.60 -22.94 1.23
C ALA A 212 -4.91 -23.64 0.92
N ARG A 213 -5.99 -22.87 0.70
CA ARG A 213 -7.29 -23.40 0.28
C ARG A 213 -7.22 -24.06 -1.10
N GLU A 214 -6.50 -23.44 -2.03
CA GLU A 214 -6.23 -24.05 -3.36
C GLU A 214 -5.35 -25.29 -3.24
N PHE A 215 -4.38 -25.28 -2.33
CA PHE A 215 -3.48 -26.40 -2.10
C PHE A 215 -4.18 -27.61 -1.47
N GLY A 216 -5.18 -27.35 -0.62
CA GLY A 216 -5.94 -28.34 0.15
C GLY A 216 -5.47 -28.49 1.61
N TYR A 217 -4.33 -27.88 1.95
CA TYR A 217 -3.79 -27.70 3.31
C TYR A 217 -2.73 -26.58 3.26
N ASP A 218 -2.22 -26.14 4.41
CA ASP A 218 -1.09 -25.20 4.46
C ASP A 218 0.24 -25.95 4.63
N PRO A 219 1.10 -26.03 3.59
CA PRO A 219 2.41 -26.69 3.68
C PRO A 219 3.43 -26.00 4.60
N THR A 220 3.13 -24.80 5.12
CA THR A 220 3.98 -24.09 6.09
C THR A 220 3.64 -24.45 7.54
N GLU A 221 2.46 -25.00 7.81
CA GLU A 221 2.06 -25.44 9.15
C GLU A 221 2.59 -26.84 9.50
N ASN A 222 2.90 -27.66 8.49
CA ASN A 222 3.33 -29.06 8.65
C ASN A 222 4.86 -29.23 8.70
N ASN A 223 5.55 -28.46 9.54
CA ASN A 223 6.97 -28.70 9.84
C ASN A 223 7.11 -29.08 11.33
N PRO A 224 7.22 -30.37 11.69
CA PRO A 224 7.74 -30.77 13.00
C PRO A 224 9.20 -30.36 13.18
#